data_AF-A0A321LGC4-F1
#
_entry.id   AF-A0A321LGC4-F1
#
_cell.length_a   1.000
_cell.length_b   1.000
_cell.length_c   1.000
_cell.angle_alpha   90.00
_cell.angle_beta   90.00
_cell.angle_gamma   90.00
#
_symmetry.space_group_name_H-M   'P 1'
#
loop_
_entity.id
_entity.type
_entity.pdbx_description
1 polymer ?
#
loop_
_entity_poly.entity_id
_entity_poly.type
_entity_poly.pdbx_seq_one_letter_code
_entity_poly.pdbx_strand_id
1 'polypeptide(L)'
;MKTRVFHQAQVAVNTIAVHNPATDEVIGEIASMSPAEVAAAVERARAAQTRWSATPLAQRLRVLRKFQQLLAEQKDAVAGVITREAGKPKTLWRDWHYQSVELSFQHSFGAEPGSAHHRQCRSAQTFRVHTVLFS
;
A
#
# COMPACT_ATOMS: atom_id res chain seq x y z
N MET A 1 -17.77 -14.85 33.31
CA MET A 1 -17.29 -14.62 31.94
C MET A 1 -15.85 -14.11 32.05
N LYS A 2 -14.85 -14.99 31.92
CA LYS A 2 -13.44 -14.62 32.15
C LYS A 2 -12.93 -13.80 30.97
N THR A 3 -12.75 -12.50 31.18
CA THR A 3 -11.97 -11.62 30.32
C THR A 3 -10.59 -12.26 30.15
N ARG A 4 -10.30 -12.77 28.94
CA ARG A 4 -8.93 -13.16 28.59
C ARG A 4 -8.13 -11.88 28.48
N VAL A 5 -7.47 -11.52 29.58
CA VAL A 5 -6.31 -10.64 29.56
C VAL A 5 -5.29 -11.34 28.69
N PHE A 6 -4.96 -10.77 27.51
CA PHE A 6 -3.79 -11.17 26.75
C PHE A 6 -2.57 -10.82 27.61
N HIS A 7 -2.20 -11.77 28.47
CA HIS A 7 -1.05 -11.68 29.35
C HIS A 7 0.19 -11.60 28.47
N GLN A 8 0.83 -10.42 28.51
CA GLN A 8 2.21 -10.12 28.16
C GLN A 8 2.94 -11.23 27.38
N ALA A 9 2.98 -11.10 26.05
CA ALA A 9 4.05 -11.72 25.28
C ALA A 9 5.34 -10.97 25.64
N GLN A 10 6.16 -11.56 26.51
CA GLN A 10 7.52 -11.11 26.74
C GLN A 10 8.25 -11.06 25.39
N VAL A 11 8.61 -9.86 24.93
CA VAL A 11 9.40 -9.68 23.71
C VAL A 11 10.84 -10.05 24.02
N ALA A 12 11.12 -11.34 24.01
CA ALA A 12 12.46 -11.91 23.94
C ALA A 12 12.45 -13.04 22.90
N VAL A 13 12.18 -12.67 21.64
CA VAL A 13 12.29 -13.58 20.50
C VAL A 13 12.88 -12.77 19.35
N ASN A 14 14.03 -13.19 18.82
CA ASN A 14 14.65 -12.54 17.65
C ASN A 14 13.75 -12.61 16.39
N THR A 15 12.71 -13.44 16.40
CA THR A 15 11.76 -13.66 15.30
C THR A 15 10.31 -13.74 15.79
N ILE A 16 9.37 -13.36 14.93
CA ILE A 16 7.92 -13.45 15.11
C ILE A 16 7.41 -14.39 14.03
N ALA A 17 6.78 -15.50 14.43
CA ALA A 17 6.14 -16.41 13.49
C ALA A 17 4.87 -15.77 12.90
N VAL A 18 4.71 -15.87 11.59
CA VAL A 18 3.51 -15.45 10.86
C VAL A 18 2.67 -16.69 10.60
N HIS A 19 1.43 -16.68 11.07
CA HIS A 19 0.50 -17.79 10.94
C HIS A 19 -0.56 -17.49 9.87
N ASN A 20 -0.96 -18.52 9.12
CA ASN A 20 -2.12 -18.45 8.26
C ASN A 20 -3.39 -18.53 9.11
N PRO A 21 -4.26 -17.50 9.14
CA PRO A 21 -5.44 -17.51 10.00
C PRO A 21 -6.49 -18.55 9.60
N ALA A 22 -6.41 -19.12 8.39
CA ALA A 22 -7.33 -20.18 7.96
C ALA A 22 -6.90 -21.59 8.39
N THR A 23 -5.60 -21.84 8.55
CA THR A 23 -5.05 -23.18 8.84
C THR A 23 -4.25 -23.25 10.15
N ASP A 24 -3.94 -22.10 10.76
CA ASP A 24 -3.04 -21.92 11.91
C ASP A 24 -1.57 -22.33 11.65
N GLU A 25 -1.24 -22.72 10.42
CA GLU A 25 0.11 -23.12 10.01
C GLU A 25 1.04 -21.91 9.91
N VAL A 26 2.30 -22.09 10.28
CA VAL A 26 3.35 -21.08 10.12
C VAL A 26 3.69 -20.93 8.63
N ILE A 27 3.54 -19.72 8.11
CA ILE A 27 3.84 -19.37 6.71
C ILE A 27 5.16 -18.61 6.53
N GLY A 28 5.77 -18.18 7.63
CA GLY A 28 7.06 -17.50 7.62
C GLY A 28 7.43 -16.95 8.99
N GLU A 29 8.61 -16.35 9.09
CA GLU A 29 9.10 -15.66 10.27
C GLU A 29 9.62 -14.27 9.88
N ILE A 30 9.36 -13.28 10.73
CA ILE A 30 9.91 -11.93 10.58
C ILE A 30 10.81 -11.59 11.77
N ALA A 31 11.91 -10.88 11.54
CA ALA A 31 12.78 -10.47 12.64
C ALA A 31 12.06 -9.46 13.55
N SER A 32 12.16 -9.67 14.87
CA SER A 32 11.69 -8.70 15.86
C SER A 32 12.81 -7.70 16.13
N MET A 33 12.56 -6.41 15.92
CA MET A 33 13.57 -5.38 16.18
C MET A 33 13.54 -4.95 17.64
N SER A 34 14.72 -4.89 18.26
CA SER A 34 14.91 -4.31 19.59
C SER A 34 14.65 -2.80 19.59
N PRO A 35 14.34 -2.20 20.76
CA PRO A 35 14.17 -0.75 20.86
C PRO A 35 15.37 0.06 20.31
N ALA A 36 16.60 -0.43 20.50
CA ALA A 36 17.81 0.22 20.00
C ALA A 36 17.90 0.15 18.46
N GLU A 37 17.55 -0.97 17.85
CA GLU A 37 17.53 -1.12 16.39
C GLU A 37 16.44 -0.25 15.75
N VAL A 38 15.27 -0.14 16.40
CA VAL A 38 14.20 0.77 15.98
C VAL A 38 14.69 2.22 16.05
N ALA A 39 15.33 2.63 17.16
CA ALA A 39 15.90 3.98 17.29
C ALA A 39 16.94 4.26 16.18
N ALA A 40 17.83 3.32 15.91
CA ALA A 40 18.81 3.44 14.83
C ALA A 40 18.16 3.52 13.45
N ALA A 41 17.07 2.79 13.20
CA ALA A 41 16.33 2.86 11.94
C ALA A 41 15.66 4.23 11.74
N VAL A 42 15.11 4.81 12.82
CA VAL A 42 14.54 6.16 12.80
C VAL A 42 15.60 7.21 12.49
N GLU A 43 16.78 7.13 13.10
CA GLU A 43 17.87 8.07 12.81
C GLU A 43 18.34 7.99 11.35
N ARG A 44 18.44 6.78 10.78
CA ARG A 44 18.72 6.61 9.35
C ARG A 44 17.63 7.23 8.47
N ALA A 45 16.36 7.05 8.84
CA ALA A 45 15.24 7.65 8.10
C ALA A 45 15.26 9.19 8.18
N ARG A 46 15.59 9.77 9.34
CA ARG A 46 15.75 11.22 9.51
C ARG A 46 16.87 11.77 8.65
N ALA A 47 18.04 11.13 8.64
CA ALA A 47 19.15 11.55 7.80
C ALA A 47 18.80 11.48 6.30
N ALA A 48 18.09 10.43 5.87
CA ALA A 48 17.64 10.29 4.48
C ALA A 48 16.54 11.30 4.10
N GLN A 49 15.71 11.72 5.05
CA GLN A 49 14.56 12.61 4.82
C GLN A 49 14.98 13.94 4.20
N THR A 50 16.08 14.55 4.63
CA THR A 50 16.58 15.82 4.06
C THR A 50 16.90 15.70 2.57
N ARG A 51 17.59 14.63 2.16
CA ARG A 51 17.89 14.38 0.74
C ARG A 51 16.63 14.06 -0.05
N TRP A 52 15.74 13.25 0.51
CA TRP A 52 14.47 12.90 -0.15
C TRP A 52 13.56 14.12 -0.35
N SER A 53 13.46 15.01 0.62
CA SER A 53 12.64 16.23 0.51
C SER A 53 13.18 17.21 -0.54
N ALA A 54 14.51 17.27 -0.71
CA ALA A 54 15.14 18.08 -1.76
C ALA A 54 15.00 17.47 -3.17
N THR A 55 14.50 16.23 -3.28
CA THR A 55 14.35 15.55 -4.57
C THR A 55 13.24 16.22 -5.40
N PRO A 56 13.50 16.65 -6.64
CA PRO A 56 12.50 17.30 -7.48
C PRO A 56 11.26 16.42 -7.67
N LEU A 57 10.07 17.04 -7.69
CA LEU A 57 8.78 16.34 -7.78
C LEU A 57 8.76 15.32 -8.93
N ALA A 58 9.24 15.70 -10.11
CA ALA A 58 9.28 14.81 -11.27
C ALA A 58 10.06 13.51 -11.01
N GLN A 59 11.12 13.54 -10.20
CA GLN A 59 11.87 12.32 -9.89
C GLN A 59 11.12 11.44 -8.88
N ARG A 60 10.49 12.04 -7.86
CA ARG A 60 9.63 11.32 -6.91
C ARG A 60 8.46 10.64 -7.62
N LEU A 61 7.84 11.33 -8.58
CA LEU A 61 6.78 10.75 -9.41
C LEU A 61 7.25 9.56 -10.24
N ARG A 62 8.47 9.57 -10.80
CA ARG A 62 9.00 8.40 -11.52
C ARG A 62 9.09 7.16 -10.62
N VAL A 63 9.53 7.31 -9.38
CA VAL A 63 9.59 6.20 -8.41
C VAL A 63 8.20 5.65 -8.12
N LEU A 64 7.25 6.55 -7.84
CA LEU A 64 5.86 6.17 -7.53
C LEU A 64 5.15 5.50 -8.72
N ARG A 65 5.36 5.98 -9.95
CA ARG A 65 4.82 5.37 -11.17
C ARG A 65 5.42 4.00 -11.43
N LYS A 66 6.73 3.83 -11.21
CA LYS A 66 7.37 2.52 -11.35
C LYS A 66 6.82 1.54 -10.31
N PHE A 67 6.61 1.98 -9.08
CA PHE A 67 5.98 1.18 -8.04
C PHE A 67 4.55 0.76 -8.43
N GLN A 68 3.73 1.70 -8.92
CA GLN A 68 2.39 1.41 -9.42
C GLN A 68 2.41 0.34 -10.52
N GLN A 69 3.29 0.49 -11.52
CA GLN A 69 3.45 -0.49 -12.60
C GLN A 69 3.80 -1.88 -12.04
N LEU A 70 4.78 -1.98 -11.15
CA LEU A 70 5.19 -3.25 -10.55
C LEU A 70 4.06 -3.87 -9.71
N LEU A 71 3.29 -3.06 -9.00
CA LEU A 71 2.13 -3.52 -8.23
C LEU A 71 1.02 -4.06 -9.14
N ALA A 72 0.80 -3.44 -10.30
CA ALA A 72 -0.13 -3.91 -11.32
C ALA A 72 0.30 -5.28 -11.89
N GLU A 73 1.58 -5.39 -12.26
CA GLU A 73 2.19 -6.61 -12.79
C GLU A 73 2.14 -7.77 -11.79
N GLN A 74 2.31 -7.49 -10.49
CA GLN A 74 2.34 -8.50 -9.43
C GLN A 74 1.06 -8.61 -8.61
N LYS A 75 -0.05 -8.05 -9.12
CA LYS A 75 -1.33 -7.97 -8.38
C LYS A 75 -1.75 -9.32 -7.79
N ASP A 76 -1.75 -10.40 -8.57
CA ASP A 76 -2.20 -11.71 -8.08
C ASP A 76 -1.27 -12.34 -7.03
N ALA A 77 0.04 -12.07 -7.11
CA ALA A 77 1.01 -12.55 -6.16
C ALA A 77 0.85 -11.84 -4.81
N VAL A 78 0.73 -10.52 -4.83
CA VAL A 78 0.51 -9.71 -3.62
C VAL A 78 -0.84 -10.03 -2.98
N ALA A 79 -1.88 -10.25 -3.78
CA ALA A 79 -3.17 -10.73 -3.29
C ALA A 79 -3.04 -12.06 -2.52
N GLY A 80 -2.24 -12.98 -3.04
CA GLY A 80 -1.98 -14.27 -2.42
C GLY A 80 -1.24 -14.17 -1.09
N VAL A 81 -0.21 -13.31 -1.01
CA VAL A 81 0.52 -13.04 0.24
C VAL A 81 -0.44 -12.50 1.31
N ILE A 82 -1.19 -11.45 0.99
CA ILE A 82 -2.11 -10.81 1.94
C ILE A 82 -3.24 -11.74 2.36
N THR A 83 -3.70 -12.62 1.46
CA THR A 83 -4.69 -13.65 1.81
C THR A 83 -4.12 -14.61 2.85
N ARG A 84 -2.88 -15.08 2.67
CA ARG A 84 -2.24 -16.01 3.61
C ARG A 84 -1.90 -15.34 4.94
N GLU A 85 -1.46 -14.09 4.95
CA GLU A 85 -1.02 -13.40 6.17
C GLU A 85 -2.20 -12.83 6.97
N ALA A 86 -3.20 -12.25 6.30
CA ALA A 86 -4.28 -11.51 6.95
C ALA A 86 -5.66 -12.17 6.79
N GLY A 87 -5.76 -13.31 6.08
CA GLY A 87 -7.02 -14.06 5.92
C GLY A 87 -8.04 -13.42 4.99
N LYS A 88 -7.68 -12.31 4.35
CA LYS A 88 -8.59 -11.56 3.48
C LYS A 88 -8.84 -12.31 2.17
N PRO A 89 -10.09 -12.47 1.70
CA PRO A 89 -10.35 -13.15 0.44
C PRO A 89 -9.56 -12.55 -0.72
N LYS A 90 -8.92 -13.43 -1.53
CA LYS A 90 -8.06 -13.01 -2.64
C LYS A 90 -8.79 -12.10 -3.64
N THR A 91 -10.07 -12.39 -3.91
CA THR A 91 -10.95 -11.57 -4.77
C THR A 91 -11.12 -10.16 -4.21
N LEU A 92 -11.36 -10.02 -2.91
CA LEU A 92 -11.48 -8.71 -2.27
C LEU A 92 -10.20 -7.88 -2.39
N TRP A 93 -9.01 -8.49 -2.29
CA TRP A 93 -7.78 -7.74 -2.50
C TRP A 93 -7.56 -7.38 -3.98
N ARG A 94 -7.68 -8.38 -4.88
CA ARG A 94 -7.42 -8.23 -6.31
C ARG A 94 -8.33 -7.21 -6.99
N ASP A 95 -9.59 -7.19 -6.58
CA ASP A 95 -10.64 -6.46 -7.29
C ASP A 95 -10.94 -5.14 -6.60
N TRP A 96 -11.10 -5.12 -5.27
CA TRP A 96 -11.44 -3.89 -4.55
C TRP A 96 -10.22 -3.08 -4.11
N HIS A 97 -9.30 -3.69 -3.37
CA HIS A 97 -8.23 -2.90 -2.73
C HIS A 97 -7.18 -2.42 -3.72
N TYR A 98 -6.83 -3.25 -4.70
CA TYR A 98 -5.97 -2.78 -5.79
C TYR A 98 -6.61 -1.61 -6.53
N GLN A 99 -7.91 -1.69 -6.83
CA GLN A 99 -8.62 -0.62 -7.52
C GLN A 99 -8.72 0.66 -6.67
N SER A 100 -8.84 0.55 -5.35
CA SER A 100 -8.74 1.72 -4.45
C SER A 100 -7.36 2.37 -4.48
N VAL A 101 -6.28 1.58 -4.49
CA VAL A 101 -4.90 2.10 -4.60
C VAL A 101 -4.70 2.79 -5.95
N GLU A 102 -5.16 2.17 -7.03
CA GLU A 102 -5.12 2.72 -8.37
C GLU A 102 -5.88 4.05 -8.45
N LEU A 103 -7.13 4.09 -7.99
CA LEU A 103 -7.94 5.32 -7.98
C LEU A 103 -7.30 6.44 -7.17
N SER A 104 -6.68 6.12 -6.04
CA SER A 104 -5.97 7.09 -5.20
C SER A 104 -4.75 7.68 -5.93
N PHE A 105 -4.03 6.84 -6.68
CA PHE A 105 -2.91 7.27 -7.51
C PHE A 105 -3.38 8.21 -8.64
N GLN A 106 -4.45 7.80 -9.34
CA GLN A 106 -5.05 8.56 -10.43
C GLN A 106 -5.55 9.94 -9.96
N HIS A 107 -6.20 9.99 -8.79
CA HIS A 107 -6.67 11.25 -8.21
C HIS A 107 -5.52 12.18 -7.81
N SER A 108 -4.44 11.62 -7.24
CA SER A 108 -3.33 12.41 -6.69
C SER A 108 -2.33 12.87 -7.75
N PHE A 109 -2.11 12.08 -8.80
CA PHE A 109 -1.02 12.28 -9.76
C PHE A 109 -1.49 12.38 -11.22
N GLY A 110 -2.80 12.25 -11.46
CA GLY A 110 -3.39 12.23 -12.78
C GLY A 110 -3.13 10.93 -13.55
N ALA A 111 -3.89 10.71 -14.62
CA ALA A 111 -3.67 9.58 -15.52
C ALA A 111 -2.37 9.74 -16.30
N GLU A 112 -1.64 8.62 -16.46
CA GLU A 112 -0.53 8.55 -17.41
C GLU A 112 -1.03 9.00 -18.79
N PRO A 113 -0.36 10.00 -19.41
CA PRO A 113 -0.65 10.38 -20.79
C PRO A 113 -0.52 9.13 -21.69
N GLY A 114 -1.62 8.72 -22.32
CA GLY A 114 -1.64 7.58 -23.25
C GLY A 114 -2.11 6.24 -22.67
N SER A 115 -2.43 6.15 -21.38
CA SER A 115 -3.07 4.95 -20.82
C SER A 115 -4.47 4.71 -21.41
N ALA A 116 -4.94 3.46 -21.42
CA ALA A 116 -6.29 3.10 -21.90
C ALA A 116 -7.39 3.87 -21.14
N HIS A 117 -7.19 4.14 -19.84
CA HIS A 117 -8.09 4.96 -19.02
C HIS A 117 -8.01 6.46 -19.31
N HIS A 118 -6.84 7.00 -19.71
CA HIS A 118 -6.72 8.39 -20.16
C HIS A 118 -7.60 8.70 -21.39
N ARG A 119 -7.84 7.72 -22.26
CA ARG A 119 -8.81 7.86 -23.38
C ARG A 119 -10.26 7.89 -22.91
N GLN A 120 -10.60 7.11 -21.88
CA GLN A 120 -11.94 7.06 -21.30
C GLN A 120 -12.31 8.33 -20.51
N CYS A 121 -11.36 8.94 -19.79
CA CYS A 121 -11.62 10.21 -19.09
C CYS A 121 -11.82 11.40 -20.05
N ARG A 122 -11.13 11.42 -21.20
CA ARG A 122 -11.33 12.46 -22.21
C ARG A 122 -12.70 12.39 -22.88
N SER A 123 -13.26 11.19 -23.08
CA SER A 123 -14.62 11.06 -23.62
C SER A 123 -15.72 11.41 -22.61
N ALA A 124 -15.44 11.27 -21.30
CA ALA A 124 -16.38 11.61 -20.23
C ALA A 124 -16.39 13.11 -19.85
N GLN A 125 -15.33 13.88 -20.17
CA GLN A 125 -15.24 15.31 -19.89
C GLN A 125 -15.76 16.22 -21.02
N THR A 126 -16.15 15.68 -22.17
CA THR A 126 -16.72 16.46 -23.29
C THR A 126 -18.19 16.87 -23.08
N PHE A 127 -18.83 16.48 -21.98
CA PHE A 127 -20.26 16.74 -21.75
C PHE A 127 -20.58 17.29 -20.35
N ARG A 128 -20.09 18.50 -20.05
CA ARG A 128 -20.78 19.43 -19.11
C ARG A 128 -20.23 20.86 -19.23
N VAL A 129 -20.66 21.55 -20.28
CA VAL A 129 -20.77 23.01 -20.29
C VAL A 129 -22.22 23.34 -20.59
N HIS A 130 -23.02 23.54 -19.54
CA HIS A 130 -24.15 24.45 -19.61
C HIS A 130 -24.45 25.03 -18.22
N THR A 131 -24.07 26.29 -18.09
CA THR A 131 -24.51 27.36 -17.19
C THR A 131 -25.99 27.31 -16.83
N VAL A 132 -26.33 27.49 -15.53
CA VAL A 132 -27.48 28.27 -14.96
C VAL A 132 -27.17 28.49 -13.45
N LEU A 133 -26.58 29.62 -13.07
CA LEU A 133 -27.17 30.85 -12.48
C LEU A 133 -27.52 30.76 -10.97
N PHE A 134 -26.73 31.52 -10.19
CA PHE A 134 -27.01 32.01 -8.85
C PHE A 134 -27.70 33.38 -9.00
N SER A 135 -28.84 33.56 -8.34
CA SER A 135 -29.32 34.80 -7.72
C SER A 135 -30.02 34.42 -6.43
#